data_AF-A0A353MEI2-F1
#
_entry.id   AF-A0A353MEI2-F1
#
_cell.length_a   1.000
_cell.length_b   1.000
_cell.length_c   1.000
_cell.angle_alpha   90.00
_cell.angle_beta   90.00
_cell.angle_gamma   90.00
#
_symmetry.space_group_name_H-M   'P 1'
#
loop_
_entity.id
_entity.type
_entity.pdbx_description
1 polymer ?
#
loop_
_entity_poly.entity_id
_entity_poly.type
_entity_poly.pdbx_seq_one_letter_code
_entity_poly.pdbx_strand_id
1 'polypeptide(L)'
;MKKLVLVTLSLLLVVFAAGAVFADKGTKGKFEAKAGDSIYVCACGAGCQCGSLAKKEAKCGCGREMVKTTVTKVEKGKVSYLVNGEELSAPVTGKYACGCGEGCNCGSISQKPGKCSCGKDLVPVK
;
A
#
# COMPACT_ATOMS: atom_id res chain seq x y z
N MET A 1 4.19 -51.66 21.36
CA MET A 1 4.46 -50.99 20.07
C MET A 1 3.47 -49.89 19.68
N LYS A 2 2.19 -49.89 20.13
CA LYS A 2 1.20 -48.84 19.79
C LYS A 2 1.29 -47.54 20.62
N LYS A 3 1.90 -47.57 21.81
CA LYS A 3 2.03 -46.40 22.70
C LYS A 3 3.27 -45.53 22.43
N LEU A 4 4.28 -46.07 21.72
CA LEU A 4 5.51 -45.33 21.40
C LEU A 4 5.36 -44.45 20.14
N VAL A 5 4.44 -44.80 19.24
CA VAL A 5 4.15 -44.03 18.00
C VAL A 5 3.32 -42.78 18.28
N LEU A 6 2.51 -42.81 19.34
CA LEU A 6 1.64 -41.67 19.71
C LEU A 6 2.40 -40.53 20.40
N VAL A 7 3.53 -40.83 21.06
CA VAL A 7 4.34 -39.82 21.78
C VAL A 7 5.29 -39.08 20.84
N THR A 8 5.80 -39.74 19.79
CA THR A 8 6.66 -39.10 18.79
C THR A 8 5.88 -38.21 17.81
N LEU A 9 4.61 -38.55 17.54
CA LEU A 9 3.75 -37.74 16.66
C LEU A 9 3.26 -36.44 17.32
N SER A 10 3.15 -36.42 18.65
CA SER A 10 2.72 -35.24 19.41
C SER A 10 3.85 -34.23 19.66
N LEU A 11 5.11 -34.66 19.64
CA LEU A 11 6.28 -33.77 19.81
C LEU A 11 6.65 -33.02 18.52
N LEU A 12 6.26 -33.54 17.34
CA LEU A 12 6.53 -32.89 16.05
C LEU A 12 5.58 -31.73 15.71
N LEU A 13 4.45 -31.60 16.42
CA LEU A 13 3.43 -30.61 16.15
C LEU A 13 3.64 -29.27 16.89
N VAL A 14 4.55 -29.22 17.87
CA VAL A 14 4.85 -28.00 18.65
C VAL A 14 5.92 -27.13 17.96
N VAL A 15 6.71 -27.68 17.04
CA VAL A 15 7.81 -26.94 16.37
C VAL A 15 7.35 -26.14 15.14
N PHE A 16 6.15 -26.38 14.62
CA PHE A 16 5.61 -25.65 13.46
C PHE A 16 4.89 -24.33 13.78
N ALA A 17 4.76 -23.96 15.07
CA ALA A 17 4.05 -22.74 15.48
C ALA A 17 4.95 -21.50 15.65
N ALA A 18 6.26 -21.59 15.38
CA ALA A 18 7.20 -20.49 15.65
C ALA A 18 7.79 -19.79 14.41
N GLY A 19 7.28 -20.07 13.20
CA GLY A 19 8.00 -19.69 11.98
C GLY A 19 7.13 -19.17 10.84
N ALA A 20 6.26 -18.18 11.07
CA ALA A 20 5.78 -17.31 9.98
C ALA A 20 5.01 -16.08 10.52
N VAL A 21 5.55 -15.34 11.49
CA VAL A 21 5.21 -13.91 11.58
C VAL A 21 6.07 -13.20 10.54
N PHE A 22 5.74 -13.42 9.26
CA PHE A 22 6.09 -12.43 8.25
C PHE A 22 5.19 -11.24 8.56
N ALA A 23 5.63 -10.43 9.53
CA ALA A 23 5.27 -9.03 9.56
C ALA A 23 5.67 -8.50 8.18
N ASP A 24 4.70 -8.32 7.31
CA ASP A 24 4.82 -7.56 6.08
C ASP A 24 5.53 -6.26 6.45
N LYS A 25 6.84 -6.25 6.20
CA LYS A 25 7.67 -5.06 6.32
C LYS A 25 7.10 -4.13 5.28
N GLY A 26 6.17 -3.27 5.69
CA GLY A 26 5.61 -2.20 4.88
C GLY A 26 6.77 -1.52 4.20
N THR A 27 6.91 -1.79 2.89
CA THR A 27 8.04 -1.30 2.12
C THR A 27 7.84 0.20 2.01
N LYS A 28 8.53 0.95 2.88
CA LYS A 28 8.44 2.40 2.94
C LYS A 28 8.61 2.95 1.52
N GLY A 29 7.60 3.65 1.02
CA GLY A 29 7.59 4.23 -0.32
C GLY A 29 7.07 3.38 -1.47
N LYS A 30 6.67 2.12 -1.23
CA LYS A 30 5.94 1.32 -2.21
C LYS A 30 4.48 1.22 -1.84
N PHE A 31 3.63 1.38 -2.84
CA PHE A 31 2.19 1.23 -2.75
C PHE A 31 1.80 -0.13 -3.29
N GLU A 32 1.32 -1.00 -2.42
CA GLU A 32 0.82 -2.29 -2.83
C GLU A 32 -0.66 -2.17 -3.16
N ALA A 33 -0.96 -2.36 -4.44
CA ALA A 33 -2.30 -2.43 -4.99
C ALA A 33 -2.39 -3.59 -5.98
N LYS A 34 -3.58 -4.19 -6.07
CA LYS A 34 -3.94 -5.23 -7.01
C LYS A 34 -5.08 -4.74 -7.90
N ALA A 35 -5.23 -5.32 -9.08
CA ALA A 35 -6.40 -5.05 -9.93
C ALA A 35 -7.68 -5.41 -9.16
N GLY A 36 -8.66 -4.51 -9.18
CA GLY A 36 -9.89 -4.61 -8.39
C GLY A 36 -9.85 -3.92 -7.02
N ASP A 37 -8.68 -3.49 -6.54
CA ASP A 37 -8.61 -2.76 -5.26
C ASP A 37 -9.22 -1.36 -5.39
N SER A 38 -10.01 -0.97 -4.38
CA SER A 38 -10.46 0.42 -4.22
C SER A 38 -9.35 1.25 -3.60
N ILE A 39 -8.87 2.26 -4.33
CA ILE A 39 -7.80 3.16 -3.90
C ILE A 39 -8.23 4.61 -4.05
N TYR A 40 -7.57 5.50 -3.33
CA TYR A 40 -7.74 6.94 -3.46
C TYR A 40 -6.59 7.49 -4.30
N VAL A 41 -6.94 8.25 -5.33
CA VAL A 41 -5.99 8.80 -6.31
C VAL A 41 -6.22 10.29 -6.50
N CYS A 42 -5.22 10.98 -7.04
CA CYS A 42 -5.37 12.38 -7.38
C CYS A 42 -6.17 12.55 -8.68
N ALA A 43 -7.27 13.32 -8.63
CA ALA A 43 -8.12 13.67 -9.77
C ALA A 43 -7.74 15.00 -10.43
N CYS A 44 -6.49 15.46 -10.31
CA CYS A 44 -6.08 16.72 -10.95
C CYS A 44 -6.04 16.64 -12.49
N GLY A 45 -6.30 15.47 -13.09
CA GLY A 45 -6.39 15.26 -14.54
C GLY A 45 -5.06 14.92 -15.20
N ALA A 46 -5.10 14.80 -16.53
CA ALA A 46 -3.93 14.56 -17.37
C ALA A 46 -2.87 15.65 -17.12
N GLY A 47 -1.71 15.27 -16.58
CA GLY A 47 -0.61 16.19 -16.26
C GLY A 47 -0.30 16.34 -14.77
N CYS A 48 -1.05 15.75 -13.83
CA CYS A 48 -0.64 15.79 -12.42
C CYS A 48 0.62 14.96 -12.17
N GLN A 49 1.74 15.64 -11.95
CA GLN A 49 3.00 15.02 -11.55
C GLN A 49 3.05 14.61 -10.07
N CYS A 50 1.95 14.82 -9.34
CA CYS A 50 1.86 14.51 -7.91
C CYS A 50 1.87 13.00 -7.65
N GLY A 51 1.25 12.20 -8.52
CA GLY A 51 1.19 10.74 -8.41
C GLY A 51 0.76 10.25 -7.03
N SER A 52 -0.11 10.99 -6.34
CA SER A 52 -0.50 10.65 -4.97
C SER A 52 -1.45 9.45 -4.99
N LEU A 53 -1.14 8.44 -4.16
CA LEU A 53 -1.93 7.22 -3.99
C LEU A 53 -2.13 6.98 -2.49
N ALA A 54 -3.31 6.52 -2.09
CA ALA A 54 -3.61 6.16 -0.70
C ALA A 54 -4.69 5.07 -0.62
N LYS A 55 -4.72 4.33 0.49
CA LYS A 55 -5.80 3.36 0.79
C LYS A 55 -6.99 3.98 1.51
N LYS A 56 -6.89 5.25 1.89
CA LYS A 56 -7.91 6.01 2.63
C LYS A 56 -8.05 7.42 2.04
N GLU A 57 -9.18 8.05 2.31
CA GLU A 57 -9.46 9.44 1.94
C GLU A 57 -8.35 10.36 2.43
N ALA A 58 -7.90 11.25 1.55
CA ALA A 58 -6.82 12.19 1.85
C ALA A 58 -6.86 13.37 0.90
N LYS A 59 -6.03 14.36 1.20
CA LYS A 59 -5.63 15.37 0.23
C LYS A 59 -4.38 14.88 -0.51
N CYS A 60 -4.35 15.06 -1.83
CA CYS A 60 -3.16 14.79 -2.62
C CYS A 60 -2.05 15.80 -2.26
N GLY A 61 -0.82 15.56 -2.75
CA GLY A 61 0.29 16.51 -2.58
C GLY A 61 0.05 17.91 -3.19
N CYS A 62 -0.99 18.06 -4.02
CA CYS A 62 -1.43 19.37 -4.54
C CYS A 62 -2.47 20.07 -3.64
N GLY A 63 -2.86 19.47 -2.52
CA GLY A 63 -3.83 20.03 -1.56
C GLY A 63 -5.30 19.81 -1.91
N ARG A 64 -5.62 19.12 -3.03
CA ARG A 64 -6.99 18.77 -3.41
C ARG A 64 -7.42 17.43 -2.82
N GLU A 65 -8.72 17.25 -2.62
CA GLU A 65 -9.27 15.97 -2.19
C GLU A 65 -9.04 14.88 -3.25
N MET A 66 -8.67 13.69 -2.78
CA MET A 66 -8.47 12.52 -3.61
C MET A 66 -9.81 11.85 -3.90
N VAL A 67 -9.95 11.28 -5.09
CA VAL A 67 -11.16 10.55 -5.49
C VAL A 67 -10.94 9.06 -5.29
N LYS A 68 -12.01 8.37 -4.88
CA LYS A 68 -12.03 6.91 -4.83
C LYS A 68 -12.19 6.36 -6.24
N THR A 69 -11.31 5.44 -6.61
CA THR A 69 -11.36 4.71 -7.88
C THR A 69 -11.00 3.24 -7.63
N THR A 70 -11.32 2.39 -8.61
CA THR A 70 -10.84 1.02 -8.63
C THR A 70 -9.63 0.92 -9.54
N VAL A 71 -8.67 0.08 -9.15
CA VAL A 71 -7.51 -0.26 -9.97
C VAL A 71 -7.95 -1.15 -11.13
N THR A 72 -7.70 -0.70 -12.36
CA THR A 72 -7.99 -1.50 -13.56
C THR A 72 -6.85 -2.48 -13.84
N LYS A 73 -5.61 -2.04 -13.66
CA LYS A 73 -4.41 -2.82 -13.97
C LYS A 73 -3.23 -2.41 -13.10
N VAL A 74 -2.32 -3.34 -12.85
CA VAL A 74 -1.05 -3.08 -12.16
C VAL A 74 0.07 -3.64 -13.02
N GLU A 75 0.99 -2.80 -13.48
CA GLU A 75 2.10 -3.19 -14.33
C GLU A 75 3.42 -2.61 -13.82
N LYS A 76 4.42 -3.47 -13.59
CA LYS A 76 5.84 -3.15 -13.29
C LYS A 76 6.09 -1.76 -12.68
N GLY A 77 5.52 -1.52 -11.49
CA GLY A 77 5.79 -0.28 -10.74
C GLY A 77 4.82 0.87 -11.04
N LYS A 78 3.74 0.65 -11.78
CA LYS A 78 2.65 1.59 -12.01
C LYS A 78 1.30 0.92 -11.78
N VAL A 79 0.32 1.71 -11.35
CA VAL A 79 -1.07 1.33 -11.20
C VAL A 79 -1.91 2.17 -12.16
N SER A 80 -2.73 1.51 -12.96
CA SER A 80 -3.73 2.13 -13.84
C SER A 80 -5.09 2.12 -13.15
N TYR A 81 -5.82 3.21 -13.30
CA TYR A 81 -7.11 3.43 -12.67
C TYR A 81 -7.92 4.44 -13.49
N LEU A 82 -9.24 4.44 -13.30
CA LEU A 82 -10.16 5.15 -14.17
C LEU A 82 -10.83 6.30 -13.40
N VAL A 83 -10.54 7.54 -13.77
CA VAL A 83 -11.11 8.74 -13.14
C VAL A 83 -11.95 9.46 -14.18
N ASN A 84 -13.25 9.64 -13.92
CA ASN A 84 -14.17 10.36 -14.81
C ASN A 84 -14.20 9.86 -16.27
N GLY A 85 -14.00 8.56 -16.50
CA GLY A 85 -13.94 8.00 -17.86
C GLY A 85 -12.55 8.01 -18.49
N GLU A 86 -11.56 8.65 -17.86
CA GLU A 86 -10.17 8.69 -18.33
C GLU A 86 -9.31 7.65 -17.60
N GLU A 87 -8.59 6.82 -18.36
CA GLU A 87 -7.61 5.90 -17.78
C GLU A 87 -6.31 6.64 -17.47
N LEU A 88 -6.01 6.78 -16.18
CA LEU A 88 -4.80 7.40 -15.66
C LEU A 88 -3.88 6.33 -15.08
N SER A 89 -2.58 6.61 -15.06
CA SER A 89 -1.61 5.76 -14.39
C SER A 89 -0.73 6.56 -13.45
N ALA A 90 -0.39 5.98 -12.31
CA ALA A 90 0.55 6.55 -11.36
C ALA A 90 1.62 5.54 -10.96
N PRO A 91 2.85 5.99 -10.67
CA PRO A 91 3.86 5.11 -10.11
C PRO A 91 3.43 4.61 -8.73
N VAL A 92 3.59 3.31 -8.49
CA VAL A 92 3.39 2.71 -7.16
C VAL A 92 4.56 2.98 -6.23
N THR A 93 5.60 3.66 -6.69
CA THR A 93 6.72 4.13 -5.88
C THR A 93 6.69 5.64 -5.73
N GLY A 94 6.60 6.13 -4.50
CA GLY A 94 6.62 7.55 -4.19
C GLY A 94 7.99 8.00 -3.69
N LYS A 95 8.42 9.20 -4.07
CA LYS A 95 9.55 9.90 -3.42
C LYS A 95 9.25 10.21 -1.95
N TYR A 96 7.98 10.33 -1.61
CA TYR A 96 7.49 10.56 -0.25
C TYR A 96 6.45 9.51 0.13
N ALA A 97 6.49 9.08 1.40
CA ALA A 97 5.54 8.13 1.99
C ALA A 97 5.07 8.60 3.37
N CYS A 98 3.98 8.04 3.89
CA CYS A 98 3.47 8.44 5.19
C CYS A 98 4.47 8.19 6.33
N GLY A 99 4.74 9.24 7.11
CA GLY A 99 5.66 9.21 8.26
C GLY A 99 5.07 8.64 9.55
N CYS A 100 3.92 7.96 9.51
CA CYS A 100 3.27 7.41 10.72
C CYS A 100 4.07 6.29 11.42
N GLY A 101 5.12 5.75 10.79
CA GLY A 101 5.93 4.68 11.36
C GLY A 101 5.39 3.28 11.09
N GLU A 102 5.88 2.30 11.84
CA GLU A 102 5.52 0.89 11.68
C GLU A 102 4.04 0.66 12.00
N GLY A 103 3.37 -0.20 11.21
CA GLY A 103 1.93 -0.50 11.37
C GLY A 103 0.98 0.48 10.66
N CYS A 104 1.49 1.49 9.94
CA CYS A 104 0.63 2.39 9.19
C CYS A 104 0.10 1.75 7.89
N ASN A 105 -1.17 1.37 7.91
CA ASN A 105 -1.85 0.76 6.75
C ASN A 105 -2.45 1.77 5.76
N CYS A 106 -2.13 3.06 5.91
CA CYS A 106 -2.71 4.11 5.09
C CYS A 106 -2.17 4.08 3.65
N GLY A 107 -0.98 3.50 3.47
CA GLY A 107 -0.30 3.33 2.19
C GLY A 107 -0.04 4.63 1.44
N SER A 108 -0.13 5.80 2.07
CA SER A 108 -0.03 7.04 1.31
C SER A 108 1.37 7.25 0.75
N ILE A 109 1.45 7.45 -0.57
CA ILE A 109 2.67 7.82 -1.27
C ILE A 109 2.42 9.01 -2.20
N SER A 110 3.47 9.75 -2.54
CA SER A 110 3.40 10.90 -3.43
C SER A 110 4.77 11.21 -4.03
N GLN A 111 4.78 11.85 -5.20
CA GLN A 111 5.99 12.44 -5.78
C GLN A 111 6.31 13.82 -5.21
N LYS A 112 5.33 14.45 -4.56
CA LYS A 112 5.43 15.76 -3.91
C LYS A 112 5.27 15.63 -2.40
N PRO A 113 5.91 16.52 -1.61
CA PRO A 113 5.62 16.62 -0.18
C PRO A 113 4.15 16.98 0.06
N GLY A 114 3.65 16.72 1.26
CA GLY A 114 2.25 16.94 1.62
C GLY A 114 1.88 16.12 2.85
N LYS A 115 0.58 15.90 3.05
CA LYS A 115 0.06 15.06 4.14
C LYS A 115 -0.39 13.71 3.61
N CYS A 116 -0.17 12.64 4.38
CA CYS A 116 -0.79 11.35 4.12
C CYS A 116 -2.27 11.33 4.55
N SER A 117 -2.98 10.28 4.17
CA SER A 117 -4.37 10.03 4.59
C SER A 117 -4.58 9.92 6.10
N CYS A 118 -3.52 9.72 6.88
CA CYS A 118 -3.57 9.80 8.34
C CYS A 118 -3.47 11.23 8.90
N GLY A 119 -3.29 12.25 8.06
CA GLY A 119 -3.09 13.65 8.47
C GLY A 119 -1.65 14.00 8.88
N LYS A 120 -0.75 13.01 9.01
CA LYS A 120 0.69 13.25 9.21
C LYS A 120 1.38 13.67 7.93
N ASP A 121 2.52 14.33 8.06
CA ASP A 121 3.32 14.73 6.92
C ASP A 121 3.98 13.51 6.23
N LEU A 122 4.06 13.60 4.92
CA LEU A 122 4.78 12.65 4.09
C LEU A 122 6.28 12.88 4.26
N VAL A 123 7.01 11.81 4.58
CA VAL A 123 8.46 11.81 4.74
C VAL A 123 9.12 11.31 3.47
N PRO A 124 10.30 11.85 3.10
CA PRO A 124 11.05 11.38 1.95
C PRO A 124 11.47 9.92 2.16
N VAL A 125 11.33 9.13 1.10
CA VAL A 125 11.76 7.74 1.03
C VAL A 125 13.11 7.77 0.32
N LYS A 126 14.20 7.85 1.10
CA LYS A 126 15.56 7.71 0.59
C LYS A 126 15.91 6.24 0.40
#